data_AF-A0A925MCA2-F1
#
_entry.id   AF-A0A925MCA2-F1
#
_cell.length_a   1.000
_cell.length_b   1.000
_cell.length_c   1.000
_cell.angle_alpha   90.00
_cell.angle_beta   90.00
_cell.angle_gamma   90.00
#
_symmetry.space_group_name_H-M   'P 1'
#
loop_
_entity.id
_entity.type
_entity.pdbx_description
1 polymer ?
#
loop_
_entity_poly.entity_id
_entity_poly.type
_entity_poly.pdbx_seq_one_letter_code
_entity_poly.pdbx_strand_id
1 'polypeptide(L)'
;MVLRLPVAVAGSDLGFLKEMALCGAGITILPRLSVQRELDDGRLVHILPSYVWPSAGLFLLHRGGPFVAPKIRAFLDYLRTALSPNAPARRRPAGSDRASTAGSPFETRDK
;
A
#
# COMPACT_ATOMS: atom_id res chain seq x y z
N MET A 1 -16.67 0.43 -26.66
CA MET A 1 -16.07 -0.92 -26.79
C MET A 1 -15.86 -1.47 -25.40
N VAL A 2 -16.53 -2.57 -25.05
CA VAL A 2 -16.40 -3.21 -23.73
C VAL A 2 -15.44 -4.39 -23.87
N LEU A 3 -14.34 -4.40 -23.13
CA LEU A 3 -13.40 -5.51 -23.11
C LEU A 3 -13.75 -6.42 -21.93
N ARG A 4 -14.10 -7.68 -22.19
CA ARG A 4 -14.28 -8.71 -21.17
C ARG A 4 -12.95 -9.40 -20.92
N LEU A 5 -12.28 -9.06 -19.83
CA LEU A 5 -11.08 -9.77 -19.39
C LEU A 5 -11.48 -10.90 -18.42
N PRO A 6 -10.92 -12.12 -18.56
CA PRO A 6 -11.10 -13.16 -17.57
C PRO A 6 -10.41 -12.76 -16.26
N VAL A 7 -11.05 -13.06 -15.13
CA VAL A 7 -10.43 -12.87 -13.81
C VAL A 7 -9.34 -13.94 -13.65
N ALA A 8 -8.08 -13.52 -13.69
CA ALA A 8 -6.96 -14.44 -13.49
C ALA A 8 -6.81 -14.85 -12.02
N VAL A 9 -6.98 -13.89 -11.10
CA VAL A 9 -6.81 -14.09 -9.65
C VAL A 9 -7.79 -13.20 -8.89
N ALA A 10 -8.33 -13.68 -7.78
CA ALA A 10 -9.18 -12.91 -6.87
C ALA A 10 -8.66 -13.04 -5.43
N GLY A 11 -8.66 -11.93 -4.68
CA GLY A 11 -8.24 -11.87 -3.29
C GLY A 11 -8.64 -10.56 -2.64
N SER A 12 -8.75 -10.54 -1.32
CA SER A 12 -9.15 -9.35 -0.53
C SER A 12 -7.96 -8.61 0.09
N ASP A 13 -6.77 -9.19 0.04
CA ASP A 13 -5.54 -8.59 0.58
C ASP A 13 -4.77 -7.83 -0.50
N LEU A 14 -4.35 -6.60 -0.18
CA LEU A 14 -3.62 -5.73 -1.10
C LEU A 14 -2.21 -6.24 -1.38
N GLY A 15 -1.55 -6.83 -0.38
CA GLY A 15 -0.20 -7.39 -0.51
C GLY A 15 -0.20 -8.57 -1.48
N PHE A 16 -1.13 -9.49 -1.30
CA PHE A 16 -1.36 -10.60 -2.21
C PHE A 16 -1.59 -10.13 -3.65
N LEU A 17 -2.52 -9.20 -3.87
CA LEU A 17 -2.79 -8.68 -5.22
C LEU A 17 -1.57 -7.98 -5.84
N LYS A 18 -0.75 -7.29 -5.04
CA LYS A 18 0.51 -6.70 -5.49
C LYS A 18 1.49 -7.76 -5.96
N GLU A 19 1.74 -8.79 -5.16
CA GLU A 19 2.67 -9.87 -5.53
C GLU A 19 2.19 -10.60 -6.79
N MET A 20 0.89 -10.84 -6.94
CA MET A 20 0.36 -11.44 -8.17
C MET A 20 0.59 -10.56 -9.41
N ALA A 21 0.44 -9.24 -9.29
CA ALA A 21 0.77 -8.32 -10.37
C ALA A 21 2.27 -8.32 -10.70
N LEU A 22 3.14 -8.38 -9.68
CA LEU A 22 4.60 -8.48 -9.84
C LEU A 22 5.04 -9.79 -10.49
N CYS A 23 4.30 -10.89 -10.25
CA CYS A 23 4.50 -12.17 -10.91
C CYS A 23 3.93 -12.22 -12.35
N GLY A 24 3.35 -11.12 -12.85
CA GLY A 24 2.80 -11.06 -14.19
C GLY A 24 1.43 -11.75 -14.36
N ALA A 25 0.71 -12.01 -13.26
CA ALA A 25 -0.60 -12.66 -13.32
C ALA A 25 -1.72 -11.77 -13.90
N GLY A 26 -1.44 -10.48 -14.15
CA GLY A 26 -2.37 -9.56 -14.82
C GLY A 26 -2.31 -8.13 -14.29
N ILE A 27 -3.45 -7.44 -14.40
CA ILE A 27 -3.63 -6.04 -14.00
C ILE A 27 -4.44 -6.00 -12.71
N THR A 28 -4.08 -5.11 -11.79
CA THR A 28 -4.80 -4.92 -10.52
C THR A 28 -4.98 -3.44 -10.20
N ILE A 29 -5.87 -3.15 -9.25
CA ILE A 29 -6.14 -1.81 -8.75
C ILE A 29 -5.67 -1.77 -7.30
N LEU A 30 -4.70 -0.90 -7.03
CA LEU A 30 -4.09 -0.77 -5.72
C LEU A 30 -3.95 0.72 -5.34
N PRO A 31 -4.07 1.07 -4.06
CA PRO A 31 -3.74 2.41 -3.60
C PRO A 31 -2.29 2.77 -3.96
N ARG A 32 -2.06 3.96 -4.50
CA ARG A 32 -0.71 4.37 -4.94
C ARG A 32 0.35 4.26 -3.83
N LEU A 33 -0.04 4.57 -2.60
CA LEU A 33 0.82 4.46 -1.41
C LEU A 33 1.38 3.05 -1.17
N SER A 34 0.67 1.99 -1.57
CA SER A 34 1.12 0.60 -1.34
C SER A 34 2.07 0.08 -2.42
N VAL A 35 2.20 0.77 -3.55
CA VAL A 35 3.00 0.35 -4.72
C VAL A 35 3.99 1.40 -5.21
N GLN A 36 4.14 2.51 -4.49
CA GLN A 36 4.98 3.64 -4.93
C GLN A 36 6.42 3.19 -5.22
N ARG A 37 6.97 2.30 -4.39
CA ARG A 37 8.31 1.74 -4.59
C ARG A 37 8.41 0.97 -5.91
N GLU A 38 7.46 0.08 -6.16
CA GLU A 38 7.47 -0.76 -7.36
C GLU A 38 7.22 0.07 -8.64
N LEU A 39 6.50 1.20 -8.53
CA LEU A 39 6.39 2.18 -9.60
C LEU A 39 7.72 2.93 -9.83
N ASP A 40 8.39 3.35 -8.77
CA ASP A 40 9.69 4.06 -8.84
C ASP A 40 10.78 3.15 -9.42
N ASP A 41 10.79 1.88 -9.02
CA ASP A 41 11.72 0.85 -9.50
C ASP A 41 11.35 0.32 -10.91
N GLY A 42 10.22 0.76 -11.49
CA GLY A 42 9.73 0.33 -12.81
C GLY A 42 9.22 -1.12 -12.87
N ARG A 43 9.07 -1.79 -11.73
CA ARG A 43 8.53 -3.16 -11.63
C ARG A 43 7.02 -3.21 -11.85
N LEU A 44 6.33 -2.12 -11.55
CA LEU A 44 4.93 -1.89 -11.89
C LEU A 44 4.81 -0.64 -12.75
N VAL A 45 3.78 -0.60 -13.59
CA VAL A 45 3.47 0.54 -14.47
C VAL A 45 2.00 0.91 -14.31
N HIS A 46 1.72 2.21 -14.28
CA HIS A 46 0.35 2.73 -14.23
C HIS A 46 -0.23 2.83 -15.65
N ILE A 47 -1.16 1.93 -15.99
CA ILE A 47 -1.56 1.68 -17.38
C ILE A 47 -2.83 2.40 -17.87
N LEU A 48 -3.52 3.16 -17.01
CA LEU A 48 -4.71 3.94 -17.41
C LEU A 48 -4.71 5.30 -16.70
N PRO A 49 -3.73 6.18 -16.97
CA PRO A 49 -3.54 7.40 -16.19
C PRO A 49 -4.71 8.39 -16.27
N SER A 50 -5.49 8.35 -17.35
CA SER A 50 -6.67 9.20 -17.54
C SER A 50 -7.93 8.66 -16.87
N TYR A 51 -7.91 7.42 -16.37
CA TYR A 51 -9.06 6.80 -15.74
C TYR A 51 -8.93 6.90 -14.22
N VAL A 52 -9.88 7.61 -13.60
CA VAL A 52 -9.91 7.81 -12.15
C VAL A 52 -10.86 6.78 -11.54
N TRP A 53 -10.29 5.84 -10.79
CA TRP A 53 -11.09 4.96 -9.92
C TRP A 53 -11.70 5.78 -8.79
N PRO A 54 -12.94 5.49 -8.31
CA PRO A 54 -13.50 6.14 -7.14
C PRO A 54 -12.49 6.13 -5.99
N SER A 55 -12.13 7.31 -5.48
CA SER A 55 -11.06 7.43 -4.50
C SER A 55 -11.46 6.75 -3.19
N ALA A 56 -10.65 5.78 -2.74
CA ALA A 56 -10.71 5.32 -1.36
C ALA A 56 -10.05 6.38 -0.46
N GLY A 57 -10.83 7.04 0.41
CA GLY A 57 -10.29 8.01 1.37
C GLY A 57 -9.47 7.30 2.46
N LEU A 58 -8.32 7.88 2.83
CA LEU A 58 -7.56 7.48 4.02
C LEU A 58 -7.99 8.36 5.20
N PHE A 59 -8.55 7.75 6.24
CA PHE A 59 -9.09 8.46 7.40
C PHE A 59 -8.31 8.13 8.67
N LEU A 60 -8.05 9.16 9.48
CA LEU A 60 -7.49 9.03 10.81
C LEU A 60 -8.64 9.02 11.82
N LEU A 61 -8.88 7.87 12.44
CA LEU A 61 -9.94 7.70 13.43
C LEU A 61 -9.35 7.71 14.84
N HIS A 62 -9.94 8.51 15.71
CA HIS A 62 -9.66 8.51 17.14
C HIS A 62 -10.98 8.68 17.90
N ARG A 63 -10.98 8.33 19.19
CA ARG A 63 -12.15 8.54 20.04
C ARG A 63 -12.49 10.05 20.07
N GLY A 64 -13.74 10.38 19.75
CA GLY A 64 -14.25 11.74 19.84
C GLY A 64 -14.41 12.18 21.30
N GLY A 65 -14.08 13.45 21.58
CA GLY A 65 -14.22 14.07 22.89
C GLY A 65 -13.51 15.41 22.97
N PRO A 66 -13.87 16.28 23.92
CA PRO A 66 -13.29 17.62 24.06
C PRO A 66 -11.79 17.58 24.45
N PHE A 67 -11.32 16.48 25.03
CA PHE A 67 -9.94 16.31 25.45
C PHE A 67 -9.22 15.28 24.59
N VAL A 68 -8.45 15.76 23.61
CA VAL A 68 -7.48 14.95 22.86
C VAL A 68 -6.14 15.02 23.59
N ALA A 69 -5.62 13.87 24.02
CA ALA A 69 -4.33 13.82 24.71
C ALA A 69 -3.21 14.44 23.84
N PRO A 70 -2.27 15.22 24.41
CA PRO A 70 -1.23 15.91 23.63
C PRO A 70 -0.42 14.99 22.71
N LYS A 71 -0.14 13.76 23.14
CA LYS A 71 0.54 12.74 22.32
C LYS A 71 -0.24 12.35 21.06
N ILE A 72 -1.57 12.23 21.17
CA ILE A 72 -2.44 11.95 20.02
C ILE A 72 -2.45 13.13 19.06
N ARG A 73 -2.55 14.36 19.59
CA ARG A 73 -2.52 15.58 18.77
C ARG A 73 -1.20 15.69 17.99
N ALA A 74 -0.07 15.51 18.67
CA ALA A 74 1.24 15.50 18.04
C ALA A 74 1.36 14.42 16.95
N PHE A 75 0.80 13.23 17.17
CA PHE A 75 0.79 12.15 16.17
C PHE A 75 -0.10 12.49 14.96
N LEU A 76 -1.29 13.05 15.19
CA LEU A 76 -2.18 13.50 14.12
C LEU A 76 -1.51 14.58 13.26
N ASP A 77 -0.85 15.55 13.89
CA ASP A 77 -0.16 16.64 13.19
C ASP A 77 1.04 16.13 12.39
N TYR A 78 1.79 15.18 12.95
CA TYR A 78 2.84 14.48 12.23
C TYR A 78 2.30 13.74 10.99
N LEU A 79 1.24 12.94 11.14
CA LEU A 79 0.68 12.18 10.03
C LEU A 79 0.09 13.07 8.94
N ARG A 80 -0.56 14.18 9.30
CA ARG A 80 -1.04 15.18 8.33
C ARG A 80 0.11 15.71 7.48
N THR A 81 1.25 16.01 8.10
CA THR A 81 2.44 16.50 7.39
C THR A 81 3.06 15.40 6.54
N ALA A 82 3.23 14.19 7.10
CA ALA A 82 3.92 13.08 6.44
C ALA A 82 3.12 12.44 5.29
N LEU A 83 1.79 12.51 5.33
CA LEU A 83 0.88 11.92 4.34
C LEU A 83 0.27 12.97 3.39
N SER A 84 0.70 14.23 3.49
CA SER A 84 0.28 15.27 2.56
C SER A 84 0.74 14.92 1.13
N PRO A 85 -0.08 15.15 0.09
CA PRO A 85 0.30 14.89 -1.31
C PRO A 85 1.58 15.64 -1.76
N ASN A 86 1.90 16.74 -1.08
CA ASN A 86 3.08 17.57 -1.31
C ASN A 86 4.21 17.33 -0.30
N ALA A 87 4.13 16.25 0.50
CA ALA A 87 5.19 15.93 1.45
C ALA A 87 6.48 15.57 0.68
N PRO A 88 7.66 16.06 1.12
CA PRO A 88 8.93 15.72 0.48
C PRO A 88 9.11 14.20 0.45
N ALA A 89 9.60 13.68 -0.68
CA ALA A 89 9.84 12.26 -0.90
C ALA A 89 10.45 11.62 0.35
N ARG A 90 9.78 10.60 0.88
CA ARG A 90 10.06 10.01 2.19
C ARG A 90 11.53 9.58 2.25
N ARG A 91 12.38 10.38 2.90
CA ARG A 91 13.81 10.07 3.03
C ARG A 91 13.92 8.76 3.82
N ARG A 92 14.48 7.72 3.17
CA ARG A 92 14.78 6.44 3.80
C ARG A 92 15.70 6.71 5.00
N PRO A 93 15.36 6.32 6.24
CA PRO A 93 16.36 6.28 7.30
C PRO A 93 17.42 5.27 6.85
N ALA A 94 18.65 5.74 6.67
CA ALA A 94 19.79 4.92 6.29
C ALA A 94 20.06 3.92 7.43
N GLY A 95 19.51 2.70 7.34
CA GLY A 95 19.74 1.70 8.39
C GLY A 95 18.85 0.45 8.42
N SER A 96 17.96 0.19 7.45
CA SER A 96 17.06 -0.98 7.51
C SER A 96 17.54 -2.22 6.73
N ASP A 97 18.79 -2.27 6.26
CA ASP A 97 19.35 -3.40 5.48
C ASP A 97 19.68 -4.66 6.32
N ARG A 98 18.98 -4.92 7.43
CA ARG A 98 19.23 -6.11 8.30
C ARG A 98 18.05 -7.08 8.42
N ALA A 99 16.98 -6.92 7.66
CA ALA A 99 15.88 -7.90 7.63
C ALA A 99 15.81 -8.64 6.29
N SER A 100 16.89 -9.37 5.97
CA SER A 100 16.89 -10.42 4.97
C SER A 100 17.72 -11.59 5.49
N THR A 101 17.13 -12.35 6.42
CA THR A 101 17.42 -13.77 6.72
C THR A 101 16.54 -14.21 7.89
N ALA A 102 15.40 -14.84 7.59
CA ALA A 102 14.81 -15.90 8.41
C ALA A 102 13.59 -16.47 7.65
N GLY A 103 13.63 -17.77 7.37
CA GLY A 103 12.66 -18.51 6.57
C GLY A 103 11.24 -18.50 7.11
N SER A 104 10.31 -18.78 6.20
CA SER A 104 8.88 -18.94 6.45
C SER A 104 8.61 -20.13 7.39
N PRO A 105 7.90 -19.96 8.51
CA PRO A 105 7.47 -21.07 9.37
C PRO A 105 6.02 -21.45 9.03
N PHE A 106 5.82 -22.13 7.91
CA PHE A 106 4.57 -22.85 7.62
C PHE A 106 4.91 -24.18 6.94
N GLU A 107 5.50 -25.11 7.70
CA GLU A 107 5.47 -26.53 7.39
C GLU A 107 4.18 -27.14 7.95
N THR A 108 3.35 -27.61 7.03
CA THR A 108 2.15 -28.40 7.23
C THR A 108 2.49 -29.65 8.04
N ARG A 109 1.80 -29.86 9.17
CA ARG A 109 1.90 -31.11 9.93
C ARG A 109 0.59 -31.87 9.77
N ASP A 110 0.65 -32.86 8.88
CA ASP A 110 -0.28 -33.98 8.78
C ASP A 110 -0.39 -34.70 10.13
N LYS A 111 -1.62 -35.04 10.53
CA LYS A 111 -1.91 -36.26 11.28
C LYS A 111 -3.35 -36.70 11.05
#